data_AF-A0A1G9PCR1-F1
#
_entry.id   AF-A0A1G9PCR1-F1
#
_cell.length_a   1.000
_cell.length_b   1.000
_cell.length_c   1.000
_cell.angle_alpha   90.00
_cell.angle_beta   90.00
_cell.angle_gamma   90.00
#
_symmetry.space_group_name_H-M   'P 1'
#
loop_
_entity.id
_entity.type
_entity.pdbx_description
1 polymer ?
#
loop_
_entity_poly.entity_id
_entity_poly.type
_entity_poly.pdbx_seq_one_letter_code
_entity_poly.pdbx_strand_id
1 'polypeptide(L)'
;MSTMAGNWKMTIADGCMPGDRLGLFNLSSGNAHVELTFCAEGGRPLGPFLLVVPAQRTRSPALDDLVEAPPPGRSYSVVVVSDVPVLVRPQPADQAVHGRRRPAA
;
A
#
# COMPACT_ATOMS: atom_id res chain seq x y z
N MET A 1 -36.07 -2.31 -1.71
CA MET A 1 -35.01 -2.92 -0.88
C MET A 1 -33.78 -2.96 -1.77
N SER A 2 -32.83 -2.06 -1.56
CA SER A 2 -31.68 -1.92 -2.47
C SER A 2 -30.48 -2.64 -1.87
N THR A 3 -30.08 -3.74 -2.50
CA THR A 3 -28.85 -4.46 -2.14
C THR A 3 -27.70 -3.87 -2.95
N MET A 4 -26.71 -3.31 -2.28
CA MET A 4 -25.44 -2.92 -2.91
C MET A 4 -24.47 -4.10 -2.75
N ALA A 5 -24.16 -4.79 -3.85
CA ALA A 5 -23.10 -5.80 -3.88
C ALA A 5 -21.87 -5.17 -4.55
N GLY A 6 -20.84 -4.87 -3.76
CA GLY A 6 -19.57 -4.32 -4.25
C GLY A 6 -18.56 -5.43 -4.57
N ASN A 7 -17.87 -5.33 -5.71
CA ASN A 7 -16.80 -6.25 -6.12
C ASN A 7 -15.43 -5.78 -5.60
N TRP A 8 -15.33 -5.51 -4.30
CA TRP A 8 -14.08 -5.00 -3.72
C TRP A 8 -13.03 -6.11 -3.62
N LYS A 9 -11.79 -5.76 -3.96
CA LYS A 9 -10.63 -6.64 -3.86
C LYS A 9 -9.82 -6.23 -2.64
N MET A 10 -9.61 -7.17 -1.72
CA MET A 10 -8.86 -6.95 -0.49
C MET A 10 -7.56 -7.75 -0.53
N THR A 11 -6.47 -7.09 -0.12
CA THR A 11 -5.15 -7.70 0.07
C THR A 11 -4.58 -7.23 1.40
N ILE A 12 -3.82 -8.09 2.08
CA ILE A 12 -3.10 -7.74 3.30
C ILE A 12 -1.60 -7.83 3.00
N ALA A 13 -0.90 -6.73 3.21
CA ALA A 13 0.55 -6.67 3.24
C ALA A 13 0.98 -6.73 4.71
N ASP A 14 1.59 -7.84 5.13
CA ASP A 14 2.03 -8.01 6.51
C ASP A 14 3.53 -7.75 6.69
N GLY A 15 3.96 -7.51 7.93
CA GLY A 15 5.36 -7.31 8.28
C GLY A 15 5.94 -5.98 7.78
N CYS A 16 5.12 -5.00 7.46
CA CYS A 16 5.58 -3.66 7.06
C CYS A 16 6.19 -2.93 8.25
N MET A 17 7.24 -2.15 7.99
CA MET A 17 7.91 -1.31 8.97
C MET A 17 7.75 0.18 8.63
N PRO A 18 7.89 1.08 9.61
CA PRO A 18 8.09 2.50 9.32
C PRO A 18 9.26 2.69 8.33
N GLY A 19 9.07 3.57 7.35
CA GLY A 19 10.02 3.82 6.26
C GLY A 19 9.89 2.90 5.04
N ASP A 20 9.17 1.79 5.14
CA ASP A 20 8.90 0.94 3.97
C ASP A 20 8.03 1.66 2.94
N ARG A 21 8.06 1.17 1.70
CA ARG A 21 7.18 1.64 0.63
C ARG A 21 6.19 0.56 0.25
N LEU A 22 5.00 0.96 -0.20
CA LEU A 22 3.98 0.04 -0.69
C LEU A 22 3.79 0.23 -2.19
N GLY A 23 4.33 -0.69 -2.99
CA GLY A 23 4.13 -0.72 -4.42
C GLY A 23 2.72 -1.19 -4.78
N LEU A 24 1.97 -0.35 -5.49
CA LEU A 24 0.62 -0.61 -5.98
C LEU A 24 0.63 -0.51 -7.50
N PHE A 25 0.38 -1.63 -8.20
CA PHE A 25 0.28 -1.65 -9.65
C PHE A 25 -1.14 -1.95 -10.10
N ASN A 26 -1.77 -0.97 -10.74
CA ASN A 26 -3.11 -1.10 -11.28
C ASN A 26 -3.07 -1.82 -12.63
N LEU A 27 -3.68 -3.00 -12.71
CA LEU A 27 -3.75 -3.82 -13.92
C LEU A 27 -4.89 -3.42 -14.87
N SER A 28 -5.83 -2.62 -14.38
CA SER A 28 -7.04 -2.24 -15.10
C SER A 28 -6.82 -1.03 -16.01
N SER A 29 -7.75 -0.82 -16.94
CA SER A 29 -7.82 0.34 -17.85
C SER A 29 -8.45 1.58 -17.22
N GLY A 30 -9.00 1.48 -16.00
CA GLY A 30 -9.57 2.59 -15.24
C GLY A 30 -8.66 3.02 -14.09
N ASN A 31 -8.95 4.16 -13.47
CA ASN A 31 -8.29 4.55 -12.22
C ASN A 31 -8.73 3.60 -11.10
N ALA A 32 -7.77 3.12 -10.31
CA ALA A 32 -8.05 2.36 -9.10
C ALA A 32 -8.19 3.34 -7.93
N HIS A 33 -9.32 3.28 -7.24
CA HIS A 33 -9.51 3.92 -5.95
C HIS A 33 -9.11 2.92 -4.88
N VAL A 34 -8.07 3.26 -4.13
CA VAL A 34 -7.47 2.37 -3.14
C VAL A 34 -7.63 2.98 -1.76
N GLU A 35 -8.13 2.17 -0.84
CA GLU A 35 -8.21 2.47 0.59
C GLU A 35 -7.14 1.68 1.32
N LEU A 36 -6.34 2.36 2.14
CA LEU A 36 -5.31 1.76 2.97
C LEU A 36 -5.67 1.87 4.43
N THR A 37 -5.60 0.77 5.18
CA THR A 37 -5.77 0.79 6.64
C THR A 37 -4.58 0.11 7.31
N PHE A 38 -3.97 0.81 8.26
CA PHE A 38 -2.79 0.35 8.99
C PHE A 38 -3.22 -0.31 10.29
N CYS A 39 -2.78 -1.55 10.50
CA CYS A 39 -3.18 -2.39 11.63
C CYS A 39 -1.92 -2.80 12.40
N ALA A 40 -1.71 -2.19 13.57
CA ALA A 40 -0.64 -2.58 14.48
C ALA A 40 -1.18 -3.41 15.64
N GLU A 41 -0.38 -4.35 16.15
CA GLU A 41 -0.75 -5.18 17.29
C GLU A 41 -1.04 -4.34 18.53
N GLY A 42 -2.22 -4.54 19.12
CA GLY A 42 -2.69 -3.80 20.31
C GLY A 42 -3.08 -2.33 20.03
N GLY A 43 -2.98 -1.86 18.78
CA GLY A 43 -3.41 -0.54 18.35
C GLY A 43 -4.81 -0.54 17.73
N ARG A 44 -5.42 0.65 17.63
CA ARG A 44 -6.59 0.82 16.76
C ARG A 44 -6.15 0.94 15.30
N PRO A 45 -6.93 0.41 14.34
CA PRO A 45 -6.65 0.62 12.93
C PRO A 45 -6.59 2.12 12.58
N LEU A 46 -5.62 2.53 11.77
CA LEU A 46 -5.48 3.89 11.27
C LEU A 46 -5.89 3.93 9.79
N GLY A 47 -6.85 4.79 9.45
CA GLY A 47 -7.38 4.93 8.09
C GLY A 47 -8.92 4.87 8.03
N PRO A 48 -9.51 4.75 6.83
CA PRO A 48 -8.82 4.52 5.55
C PRO A 48 -8.11 5.75 4.99
N PHE A 49 -6.90 5.56 4.47
CA PHE A 49 -6.18 6.55 3.67
C PHE A 49 -6.46 6.31 2.19
N LEU A 50 -6.95 7.34 1.51
CA LEU A 50 -7.40 7.23 0.12
C LEU A 50 -6.28 7.63 -0.83
N LEU A 51 -6.08 6.82 -1.87
CA LEU A 51 -5.19 7.16 -2.97
C LEU A 51 -5.77 6.66 -4.30
N VAL A 52 -5.39 7.35 -5.37
CA VAL A 52 -5.73 6.93 -6.74
C VAL A 52 -4.48 6.39 -7.42
N VAL A 53 -4.56 5.17 -7.96
CA VAL A 53 -3.54 4.61 -8.86
C VAL A 53 -4.06 4.71 -10.29
N PRO A 54 -3.45 5.53 -11.16
CA PRO A 54 -3.92 5.66 -12.54
C PRO A 54 -3.94 4.32 -13.28
N ALA A 55 -4.78 4.23 -14.32
CA ALA A 55 -4.87 3.06 -15.20
C ALA A 55 -3.49 2.60 -15.69
N GLN A 56 -3.18 1.30 -15.56
CA GLN A 56 -1.93 0.70 -16.05
C GLN A 56 -0.66 1.42 -15.56
N ARG A 57 -0.66 1.87 -14.32
CA ARG A 57 0.48 2.56 -13.68
C ARG A 57 0.79 2.01 -12.30
N THR A 58 2.00 2.30 -11.86
CA THR A 58 2.47 2.01 -10.51
C THR A 58 2.48 3.28 -9.67
N ARG A 59 2.06 3.18 -8.42
CA ARG A 59 2.39 4.15 -7.37
C ARG A 59 3.07 3.43 -6.21
N SER A 60 4.13 4.02 -5.68
CA SER A 60 4.89 3.47 -4.55
C SER A 60 5.06 4.53 -3.46
N PRO A 61 3.98 4.92 -2.74
CA PRO A 61 4.11 5.82 -1.59
C PRO A 61 5.05 5.24 -0.53
N ALA A 62 5.81 6.11 0.14
CA ALA A 62 6.37 5.74 1.43
C ALA A 62 5.23 5.63 2.44
N LEU A 63 5.28 4.61 3.29
CA LEU A 63 4.22 4.39 4.28
C LEU A 63 4.14 5.54 5.28
N ASP A 64 5.28 6.16 5.60
CA ASP A 64 5.37 7.32 6.49
C ASP A 64 4.73 8.58 5.88
N ASP A 65 4.66 8.70 4.56
CA ASP A 65 4.01 9.86 3.90
C ASP A 65 2.48 9.78 3.98
N LEU A 66 1.94 8.59 4.26
CA LEU A 66 0.49 8.34 4.25
C LEU A 66 -0.15 8.55 5.62
N VAL A 67 0.64 8.53 6.70
CA VAL A 67 0.14 8.59 8.07
C VAL A 67 0.93 9.65 8.85
N GLU A 68 0.22 10.56 9.52
CA GLU A 68 0.85 11.66 10.28
C GLU A 68 1.74 11.15 11.43
N ALA A 69 1.44 9.94 11.95
CA ALA A 69 2.28 9.21 12.87
C ALA A 69 2.17 7.69 12.63
N PRO A 70 3.17 7.03 12.02
CA PRO A 70 3.12 5.59 11.85
C PRO A 70 3.09 4.88 13.20
N PRO A 71 2.53 3.65 13.27
CA PRO A 71 2.55 2.88 14.50
C PRO A 71 3.99 2.75 15.04
N PRO A 72 4.23 3.09 16.32
CA PRO A 72 5.59 3.24 16.82
C PRO A 72 6.34 1.91 16.88
N GLY A 73 7.47 1.82 16.18
CA GLY A 73 8.55 0.85 16.41
C GLY A 73 8.20 -0.64 16.28
N ARG A 74 7.06 -0.98 15.67
CA ARG A 74 6.60 -2.37 15.50
C ARG A 74 6.20 -2.62 14.06
N SER A 75 6.31 -3.88 13.64
CA SER A 75 5.67 -4.35 12.41
C SER A 75 4.18 -4.08 12.48
N TYR A 76 3.60 -3.69 11.35
CA TYR A 76 2.17 -3.58 11.18
C TYR A 76 1.76 -4.19 9.85
N SER A 77 0.48 -4.54 9.74
CA SER A 77 -0.11 -4.96 8.48
C SER A 77 -0.80 -3.76 7.82
N VAL A 78 -0.77 -3.71 6.49
CA VAL A 78 -1.55 -2.76 5.69
C VAL A 78 -2.63 -3.53 4.95
N VAL A 79 -3.89 -3.21 5.25
CA VAL A 79 -5.05 -3.64 4.50
C VAL A 79 -5.21 -2.73 3.30
N VAL A 80 -5.28 -3.33 2.10
CA VAL A 80 -5.47 -2.64 0.83
C VAL A 80 -6.81 -3.07 0.26
N VAL A 81 -7.76 -2.14 0.13
CA VAL A 81 -9.04 -2.37 -0.54
C VAL A 81 -9.07 -1.57 -1.84
N SER A 82 -9.47 -2.20 -2.94
CA SER A 82 -9.62 -1.51 -4.22
C SER A 82 -10.89 -1.92 -4.96
N ASP A 83 -11.44 -0.98 -5.72
CA ASP A 83 -12.55 -1.17 -6.65
C ASP A 83 -12.17 -1.99 -7.90
N VAL A 84 -10.87 -2.14 -8.19
CA VAL A 84 -10.33 -2.92 -9.32
C VAL A 84 -9.12 -3.78 -8.90
N PRO A 85 -8.69 -4.76 -9.70
CA PRO A 85 -7.50 -5.55 -9.38
C PRO A 85 -6.21 -4.70 -9.34
N VAL A 86 -5.52 -4.73 -8.19
CA VAL A 86 -4.23 -4.06 -7.96
C VAL A 86 -3.24 -5.08 -7.39
N LEU A 87 -2.03 -5.15 -7.96
CA LEU A 87 -0.93 -5.90 -7.35
C LEU A 87 -0.33 -5.07 -6.22
N VAL A 88 -0.11 -5.72 -5.08
CA VAL A 88 0.48 -5.10 -3.88
C VAL A 88 1.83 -5.73 -3.61
N ARG A 89 2.86 -4.90 -3.40
CA ARG A 89 4.21 -5.34 -3.06
C ARG A 89 4.82 -4.44 -1.98
N PRO A 90 5.01 -4.94 -0.75
CA PRO A 90 5.85 -4.27 0.24
C PRO A 90 7.30 -4.17 -0.26
N GLN A 91 7.93 -3.02 -0.03
CA GLN A 91 9.31 -2.76 -0.38
C GLN A 91 10.04 -2.23 0.85
N PRO A 92 10.90 -3.04 1.48
CA PRO A 92 11.66 -2.61 2.64
C PRO A 92 12.51 -1.37 2.33
N ALA A 93 12.63 -0.44 3.27
CA ALA A 93 13.43 0.78 3.09
C ALA A 93 14.88 0.50 2.63
N ASP A 94 15.48 -0.59 3.13
CA ASP A 94 16.86 -1.01 2.81
C ASP A 94 17.04 -1.45 1.33
N GLN A 95 15.96 -1.90 0.68
CA GLN A 95 16.01 -2.32 -0.73
C GLN A 95 15.97 -1.14 -1.71
N ALA A 96 15.59 0.07 -1.26
CA ALA A 96 15.59 1.27 -2.11
C ALA A 96 17.02 1.74 -2.47
N VAL A 97 18.04 1.25 -1.76
CA VAL A 97 19.46 1.62 -1.97
C VAL A 97 20.14 0.83 -3.10
N HIS A 98 19.59 -0.31 -3.53
CA HIS A 98 20.22 -1.14 -4.57
C HIS A 98 20.06 -0.63 -6.02
N GLY A 99 19.49 0.57 -6.20
CA GLY A 99 19.48 1.30 -7.48
C GLY A 99 20.74 2.11 -7.78
N ARG A 100 21.72 2.19 -6.86
CA ARG A 100 23.03 2.80 -7.17
C ARG A 100 23.88 1.84 -8.00
N ARG A 101 23.92 2.11 -9.32
CA ARG A 101 24.88 1.66 -10.34
C ARG A 101 25.97 0.70 -9.82
N ARG A 102 25.95 -0.55 -10.30
CA ARG A 102 27.19 -1.31 -10.51
C ARG A 102 28.02 -0.51 -11.53
N PRO A 103 29.24 -0.03 -11.22
CA PRO A 103 30.13 0.44 -12.27
C PRO A 103 30.44 -0.75 -13.18
N ALA A 104 30.31 -0.56 -14.48
CA ALA A 104 30.81 -1.52 -15.46
C ALA A 104 32.31 -1.69 -15.22
N ALA A 105 32.73 -2.93 -14.98
CA ALA A 105 34.13 -3.33 -15.07
C ALA A 105 34.49 -3.54 -16.54
#